data_AF-A0A524PGF5-F1
#
_entry.id   AF-A0A524PGF5-F1
#
_cell.length_a   1.000
_cell.length_b   1.000
_cell.length_c   1.000
_cell.angle_alpha   90.00
_cell.angle_beta   90.00
_cell.angle_gamma   90.00
#
_symmetry.space_group_name_H-M   'P 1'
#
loop_
_entity.id
_entity.type
_entity.pdbx_description
1 polymer ?
#
loop_
_entity_poly.entity_id
_entity_poly.type
_entity_poly.pdbx_seq_one_letter_code
_entity_poly.pdbx_strand_id
1 'polypeptide(L)'
;MNARREDTIKVINEELANARLSRQNGNRGRTRVCARRAAGWAVGWYVESNRLAETHANALEHLRWLETYPPAGDDVREAATRLVTKLDPDGNPAFEQDPIEDARLIIQELLGLDLGPL
;
A
#
# COMPACT_ATOMS: atom_id res chain seq x y z
N MET A 1 20.78 -8.22 3.57
CA MET A 1 19.57 -8.09 2.74
C MET A 1 18.35 -8.81 3.35
N ASN A 2 18.48 -10.02 3.91
CA ASN A 2 17.34 -10.73 4.53
C ASN A 2 16.68 -10.00 5.72
N ALA A 3 17.46 -9.55 6.71
CA ALA A 3 16.91 -8.89 7.90
C ALA A 3 16.04 -7.66 7.57
N ARG A 4 16.48 -6.82 6.62
CA ARG A 4 15.72 -5.62 6.20
C ARG A 4 14.40 -5.99 5.52
N ARG A 5 14.37 -7.06 4.72
CA ARG A 5 13.14 -7.56 4.09
C ARG A 5 12.18 -8.10 5.14
N GLU A 6 12.68 -8.88 6.09
CA GLU A 6 11.90 -9.41 7.21
C GLU A 6 11.28 -8.29 8.08
N ASP A 7 12.07 -7.28 8.42
CA ASP A 7 11.57 -6.10 9.15
C ASP A 7 10.47 -5.37 8.38
N THR A 8 10.65 -5.21 7.06
CA THR A 8 9.65 -4.59 6.18
C THR A 8 8.36 -5.40 6.19
N ILE A 9 8.45 -6.73 6.07
CA ILE A 9 7.30 -7.63 6.10
C ILE A 9 6.56 -7.54 7.44
N LYS A 10 7.30 -7.46 8.55
CA LYS A 10 6.71 -7.30 9.87
C LYS A 10 5.88 -6.02 9.96
N VAL A 11 6.43 -4.89 9.52
CA VAL A 11 5.72 -3.59 9.54
C VAL A 11 4.50 -3.63 8.62
N ILE A 12 4.61 -4.22 7.42
CA ILE A 12 3.48 -4.41 6.51
C ILE A 12 2.33 -5.18 7.20
N ASN A 13 2.66 -6.29 7.86
CA ASN A 13 1.65 -7.10 8.56
C ASN A 13 0.99 -6.34 9.71
N GLU A 14 1.74 -5.55 10.47
CA GLU A 14 1.22 -4.68 11.53
C GLU A 14 0.26 -3.62 10.98
N GLU A 15 0.60 -2.98 9.85
CA GLU A 15 -0.28 -2.01 9.19
C GLU A 15 -1.56 -2.68 8.68
N LEU A 16 -1.48 -3.85 8.04
CA LEU A 16 -2.66 -4.58 7.56
C LEU A 16 -3.54 -5.08 8.72
N ALA A 17 -2.95 -5.50 9.84
CA ALA A 17 -3.69 -5.83 11.05
C ALA A 17 -4.45 -4.60 11.60
N ASN A 18 -3.79 -3.44 11.66
CA ASN A 18 -4.42 -2.19 12.08
C ASN A 18 -5.53 -1.74 11.11
N ALA A 19 -5.35 -1.96 9.80
CA ALA A 19 -6.37 -1.67 8.79
C ALA A 19 -7.61 -2.55 9.01
N ARG A 20 -7.43 -3.87 9.19
CA ARG A 20 -8.52 -4.81 9.49
C ARG A 20 -9.28 -4.43 10.76
N LEU A 21 -8.57 -4.15 11.85
CA LEU A 21 -9.20 -3.75 13.11
C LEU A 21 -9.98 -2.44 12.96
N SER A 22 -9.43 -1.48 12.21
CA SER A 22 -10.13 -0.22 11.93
C SER A 22 -11.39 -0.43 11.09
N ARG A 23 -11.36 -1.35 10.12
CA ARG A 23 -12.50 -1.72 9.28
C ARG A 23 -13.62 -2.31 10.13
N GLN A 24 -13.28 -3.26 11.03
CA GLN A 24 -14.23 -3.88 11.95
C GLN A 24 -14.89 -2.86 12.90
N ASN A 25 -14.15 -1.82 13.29
CA ASN A 25 -14.65 -0.74 14.13
C ASN A 25 -15.36 0.39 13.33
N GLY A 26 -15.59 0.22 12.03
CA GLY A 26 -16.23 1.23 11.17
C GLY A 26 -15.37 2.47 10.88
N ASN A 27 -14.09 2.47 11.26
CA ASN A 27 -13.18 3.60 11.04
C ASN A 27 -12.55 3.54 9.64
N ARG A 28 -13.36 3.94 8.64
CA ARG A 28 -12.98 3.94 7.22
C ARG A 28 -11.71 4.76 6.94
N GLY A 29 -11.58 5.94 7.55
CA GLY A 29 -10.41 6.81 7.38
C GLY A 29 -9.13 6.14 7.85
N ARG A 30 -9.13 5.56 9.05
CA ARG A 30 -7.96 4.85 9.59
C ARG A 30 -7.64 3.57 8.80
N THR A 31 -8.67 2.86 8.33
CA THR A 31 -8.50 1.69 7.45
C THR A 31 -7.68 2.04 6.21
N ARG A 32 -8.05 3.14 5.51
CA ARG A 32 -7.30 3.63 4.35
C ARG A 32 -5.88 4.05 4.69
N VAL A 33 -5.68 4.77 5.80
CA VAL A 33 -4.34 5.22 6.22
C VAL A 33 -3.41 4.04 6.45
N CYS A 34 -3.87 3.02 7.18
CA CYS A 34 -3.08 1.83 7.46
C CYS A 34 -2.79 1.02 6.18
N ALA A 35 -3.80 0.80 5.32
CA ALA A 35 -3.59 0.12 4.04
C ALA A 35 -2.58 0.85 3.14
N ARG A 36 -2.69 2.18 3.03
CA ARG A 36 -1.74 3.02 2.28
C ARG A 36 -0.31 2.91 2.85
N ARG A 37 -0.16 2.86 4.17
CA ARG A 37 1.15 2.68 4.82
C ARG A 37 1.74 1.30 4.51
N ALA A 38 0.94 0.24 4.58
CA ALA A 38 1.37 -1.10 4.20
C ALA A 38 1.91 -1.15 2.77
N ALA A 39 1.15 -0.62 1.80
CA ALA A 39 1.58 -0.54 0.41
C ALA A 39 2.84 0.32 0.24
N GLY A 40 2.91 1.47 0.93
CA GLY A 40 4.08 2.35 0.90
C GLY A 40 5.37 1.68 1.37
N TRP A 41 5.32 0.81 2.38
CA TRP A 41 6.47 0.02 2.83
C TRP A 41 6.94 -0.98 1.77
N ALA A 42 6.02 -1.65 1.08
CA ALA A 42 6.36 -2.56 -0.02
C ALA A 42 7.05 -1.83 -1.17
N VAL A 43 6.49 -0.67 -1.57
CA VAL A 43 7.08 0.15 -2.63
C VAL A 43 8.45 0.68 -2.23
N GLY A 44 8.59 1.19 -1.00
CA GLY A 44 9.87 1.72 -0.52
C GLY A 44 10.98 0.67 -0.53
N TRP A 45 10.68 -0.53 -0.03
CA TRP A 45 11.63 -1.65 -0.10
C TRP A 45 11.96 -2.05 -1.53
N TYR A 46 10.96 -2.09 -2.42
CA TYR A 46 11.16 -2.47 -3.83
C TYR A 46 12.05 -1.48 -4.57
N VAL A 47 11.78 -0.18 -4.40
CA VAL A 47 12.58 0.90 -5.00
C VAL A 47 14.02 0.86 -4.49
N GLU A 48 14.22 0.73 -3.18
CA GLU A 48 15.54 0.66 -2.55
C GLU A 48 16.32 -0.58 -3.01
N SER A 49 15.68 -1.75 -2.98
CA SER A 49 16.32 -3.03 -3.32
C SER A 49 16.73 -3.13 -4.79
N ASN A 50 15.99 -2.46 -5.67
CA ASN A 50 16.27 -2.44 -7.11
C ASN A 50 17.00 -1.16 -7.57
N ARG A 51 17.34 -0.24 -6.66
CA ARG A 51 18.00 1.06 -6.95
C ARG A 51 17.29 1.87 -8.05
N LEU A 52 15.96 1.87 -8.02
CA LEU A 52 15.14 2.45 -9.11
C LEU A 52 14.94 3.96 -9.00
N ALA A 53 15.00 4.51 -7.80
CA ALA A 53 14.82 5.93 -7.54
C ALA A 53 15.44 6.29 -6.18
N GLU A 54 15.51 7.59 -5.89
CA GLU A 54 15.79 8.07 -4.55
C GLU A 54 14.69 7.63 -3.58
N THR A 55 15.08 7.31 -2.35
CA THR A 55 14.11 6.96 -1.29
C THR A 55 13.19 8.14 -1.02
N HIS A 56 11.90 7.95 -1.23
CA HIS A 56 10.88 8.95 -0.94
C HIS A 56 10.64 9.10 0.56
N ALA A 57 10.12 10.25 0.98
CA ALA A 57 9.99 10.59 2.40
C ALA A 57 8.83 9.88 3.09
N ASN A 58 7.81 9.44 2.34
CA ASN A 58 6.61 8.85 2.91
C ASN A 58 5.84 7.93 1.92
N ALA A 59 4.88 7.18 2.46
CA ALA A 59 4.03 6.26 1.71
C ALA A 59 3.27 6.91 0.55
N LEU A 60 2.85 8.17 0.67
CA LEU A 60 2.12 8.86 -0.40
C LEU A 60 3.02 9.10 -1.61
N GLU A 61 4.26 9.52 -1.39
CA GLU A 61 5.23 9.75 -2.46
C GLU A 61 5.65 8.44 -3.14
N HIS A 62 5.87 7.38 -2.36
CA HIS A 62 6.13 6.05 -2.91
C HIS A 62 4.99 5.58 -3.82
N LEU A 63 3.75 5.72 -3.38
CA LEU A 63 2.60 5.29 -4.20
C LEU A 63 2.43 6.16 -5.44
N ARG A 64 2.67 7.48 -5.37
CA ARG A 64 2.68 8.35 -6.55
C ARG A 64 3.74 7.96 -7.57
N TRP A 65 4.91 7.54 -7.12
CA TRP A 65 5.91 6.97 -8.02
C TRP A 65 5.37 5.71 -8.70
N LEU A 66 4.72 4.81 -7.94
CA LEU A 66 4.16 3.56 -8.46
C LEU A 66 3.09 3.79 -9.54
N GLU A 67 2.24 4.82 -9.41
CA GLU A 67 1.23 5.19 -10.42
C GLU A 67 1.85 5.37 -11.82
N THR A 68 3.10 5.83 -11.85
CA THR A 68 3.82 6.18 -13.09
C THR A 68 4.83 5.14 -13.54
N TYR A 69 5.04 4.06 -12.77
CA TYR A 69 6.08 3.07 -13.02
C TYR A 69 5.62 2.04 -14.06
N PRO A 70 6.04 2.13 -15.35
CA PRO A 70 5.45 1.32 -16.42
C PRO A 70 5.61 -0.21 -16.27
N PRO A 71 6.69 -0.73 -15.64
CA PRO A 71 6.81 -2.16 -15.41
C PRO A 71 5.80 -2.75 -14.41
N ALA A 72 5.14 -1.96 -13.56
CA ALA A 72 4.05 -2.47 -12.74
C ALA A 72 2.81 -2.74 -13.59
N GLY A 73 2.07 -3.82 -13.33
CA GLY A 73 0.80 -4.09 -14.02
C GLY A 73 -0.24 -2.98 -13.85
N ASP A 74 -1.17 -2.87 -14.81
CA ASP A 74 -2.20 -1.81 -14.83
C ASP A 74 -3.02 -1.79 -13.53
N ASP A 75 -3.48 -2.96 -13.07
CA ASP A 75 -4.25 -3.11 -11.83
C ASP A 75 -3.49 -2.59 -10.59
N VAL A 76 -2.16 -2.75 -10.57
CA VAL A 76 -1.28 -2.31 -9.47
C VAL A 76 -1.13 -0.79 -9.49
N ARG A 77 -0.98 -0.20 -10.67
CA ARG A 77 -0.92 1.27 -10.81
C ARG A 77 -2.26 1.92 -10.44
N GLU A 78 -3.38 1.31 -10.85
CA GLU A 78 -4.71 1.76 -10.45
C GLU A 78 -4.95 1.64 -8.94
N ALA A 79 -4.52 0.54 -8.31
CA ALA A 79 -4.59 0.37 -6.86
C ALA A 79 -3.80 1.48 -6.13
N ALA A 80 -2.62 1.84 -6.63
CA ALA A 80 -1.87 2.98 -6.11
C ALA A 80 -2.68 4.28 -6.23
N THR A 81 -3.31 4.53 -7.38
CA THR A 81 -4.17 5.70 -7.59
C THR A 81 -5.32 5.78 -6.61
N ARG A 82 -6.02 4.67 -6.38
CA ARG A 82 -7.12 4.63 -5.40
C ARG A 82 -6.64 4.90 -3.96
N LEU A 83 -5.46 4.40 -3.59
CA LEU A 83 -4.87 4.60 -2.26
C LEU A 83 -4.37 6.02 -2.00
N VAL A 84 -3.95 6.77 -3.03
CA VAL A 84 -3.48 8.16 -2.88
C VAL A 84 -4.57 9.20 -3.09
N THR A 85 -5.66 8.83 -3.75
CA THR A 85 -6.78 9.75 -4.01
C THR A 85 -7.46 10.17 -2.70
N LYS A 86 -7.60 11.48 -2.51
CA LYS A 86 -8.27 12.04 -1.32
C LYS A 86 -9.73 11.58 -1.25
N LEU A 87 -10.25 11.47 -0.03
CA LEU A 87 -11.71 11.43 0.16
C LEU A 87 -12.31 12.69 -0.47
N ASP A 88 -13.56 12.58 -0.94
CA ASP A 88 -14.30 13.76 -1.36
C ASP A 88 -14.51 14.71 -0.16
N PRO A 89 -14.98 15.95 -0.39
CA PRO A 89 -15.24 16.91 0.69
C PRO A 89 -16.24 16.41 1.74
N ASP A 90 -17.11 15.47 1.38
CA ASP A 90 -18.12 14.86 2.25
C ASP A 90 -17.57 13.65 3.03
N GLY A 91 -16.29 13.31 2.83
CA GLY A 91 -15.61 12.21 3.51
C GLY A 91 -15.94 10.84 2.94
N ASN A 92 -16.60 10.77 1.77
CA ASN A 92 -16.83 9.52 1.06
C ASN A 92 -15.56 9.12 0.29
N PRO A 93 -15.31 7.80 0.19
CA PRO A 93 -14.28 7.32 -0.68
C PRO A 93 -14.65 7.63 -2.13
N ALA A 94 -13.70 8.20 -2.88
CA ALA A 94 -13.84 8.42 -4.32
C ALA A 94 -13.99 7.11 -5.11
N PHE A 95 -13.80 5.97 -4.44
CA PHE A 95 -13.76 4.61 -4.98
C PHE A 95 -14.44 3.64 -4.01
N GLU A 96 -15.22 2.70 -4.53
CA GLU A 96 -15.90 1.67 -3.71
C GLU A 96 -14.98 0.50 -3.33
N GLN A 97 -13.81 0.40 -3.97
CA GLN A 97 -12.83 -0.67 -3.75
C GLN A 97 -12.29 -0.68 -2.31
N ASP A 98 -12.03 -1.89 -1.79
CA ASP A 98 -11.46 -2.06 -0.46
C ASP A 98 -9.98 -1.62 -0.45
N PRO A 99 -9.59 -0.60 0.33
CA PRO A 99 -8.21 -0.17 0.41
C PRO A 99 -7.25 -1.27 0.89
N ILE A 100 -7.73 -2.25 1.67
CA ILE A 100 -6.90 -3.38 2.11
C ILE A 100 -6.55 -4.27 0.92
N GLU A 101 -7.50 -4.52 0.00
CA GLU A 101 -7.24 -5.30 -1.20
C GLU A 101 -6.31 -4.56 -2.17
N ASP A 102 -6.47 -3.25 -2.34
CA ASP A 102 -5.54 -2.43 -3.12
C ASP A 102 -4.10 -2.55 -2.59
N ALA A 103 -3.94 -2.48 -1.26
CA ALA A 103 -2.62 -2.67 -0.64
C ALA A 103 -2.08 -4.08 -0.87
N ARG A 104 -2.94 -5.11 -0.78
CA ARG A 104 -2.57 -6.51 -0.97
C ARG A 104 -2.06 -6.78 -2.39
N LEU A 105 -2.74 -6.24 -3.40
CA LEU A 105 -2.32 -6.34 -4.81
C LEU A 105 -0.91 -5.77 -5.01
N ILE A 106 -0.65 -4.57 -4.48
CA ILE A 106 0.67 -3.93 -4.58
C ILE A 106 1.74 -4.75 -3.84
N ILE A 107 1.44 -5.23 -2.64
CA ILE A 107 2.38 -6.04 -1.84
C ILE A 107 2.70 -7.36 -2.55
N GLN A 108 1.69 -8.02 -3.12
CA GLN A 108 1.85 -9.28 -3.83
C GLN A 108 2.75 -9.10 -5.07
N GLU A 109 2.50 -8.07 -5.87
CA GLU A 109 3.30 -7.76 -7.06
C GLU A 109 4.77 -7.50 -6.70
N LEU A 110 5.01 -6.61 -5.73
CA LEU A 110 6.36 -6.09 -5.47
C LEU A 110 7.21 -6.99 -4.58
N LEU A 111 6.58 -7.71 -3.65
CA LEU A 111 7.29 -8.57 -2.69
C LEU A 111 7.12 -10.06 -2.95
N GLY A 112 6.23 -10.47 -3.86
CA GLY A 112 5.89 -11.88 -4.09
C GLY A 112 5.22 -12.53 -2.88
N LEU A 113 4.53 -11.74 -2.06
CA LEU A 113 3.87 -12.22 -0.83
C LEU A 113 2.39 -12.50 -1.10
N ASP A 114 2.00 -13.76 -0.94
CA ASP A 114 0.59 -14.09 -0.80
C ASP A 114 0.19 -13.91 0.67
N LEU A 115 -0.65 -12.91 0.93
CA LEU A 115 -1.11 -12.57 2.27
C LEU A 115 -2.37 -13.35 2.69
N GLY A 116 -2.85 -14.26 1.84
CA GLY A 116 -4.05 -15.08 2.08
C GLY A 116 -5.36 -14.28 2.06
N PRO A 117 -6.52 -14.98 2.08
CA PRO A 117 -7.83 -14.33 2.16
C PRO A 117 -8.10 -13.74 3.56
N LEU A 118 -8.87 -12.64 3.60
CA LEU A 118 -9.27 -11.91 4.80
C LEU A 118 -10.65 -12.32 5.32
#